data_AF-A0A7S3BVE0-F1
#
_entry.id   AF-A0A7S3BVE0-F1
#
_cell.length_a   1.000
_cell.length_b   1.000
_cell.length_c   1.000
_cell.angle_alpha   90.00
_cell.angle_beta   90.00
_cell.angle_gamma   90.00
#
_symmetry.space_group_name_H-M   'P 1'
#
loop_
_entity.id
_entity.type
_entity.pdbx_description
1 polymer ?
#
loop_
_entity_poly.entity_id
_entity_poly.type
_entity_poly.pdbx_seq_one_letter_code
_entity_poly.pdbx_strand_id
1 'polypeptide(L)'
;GSPTVCGASQVARPEPCSGAVAWTEAENICAAAEARLCTLQELEDDEAKGTGCEYNFEYVWSTERCSGNGGGYLAHAEATKTPKTKCVPFSAGAYVRCCADALPVNPRSPPPPSP
;
A
#
# COMPACT_ATOMS: atom_id res chain seq x y z
N GLY A 1 5.11 4.09 -12.35
CA GLY A 1 3.64 4.07 -12.32
C GLY A 1 3.12 3.66 -13.67
N SER A 2 2.39 2.55 -13.69
CA SER A 2 1.61 1.93 -14.75
C SER A 2 0.34 2.75 -14.98
N PRO A 3 -0.12 2.90 -16.23
CA PRO A 3 -1.34 3.65 -16.53
C PRO A 3 -2.63 2.99 -16.02
N THR A 4 -2.53 1.78 -15.44
CA THR A 4 -3.68 0.93 -15.08
C THR A 4 -3.80 0.67 -13.59
N VAL A 5 -2.89 1.18 -12.77
CA VAL A 5 -2.92 1.01 -11.31
C VAL A 5 -2.87 2.40 -10.69
N CYS A 6 -3.75 2.65 -9.72
CA CYS A 6 -3.66 3.83 -8.87
C CYS A 6 -3.26 3.42 -7.46
N GLY A 7 -2.39 4.20 -6.83
CA GLY A 7 -1.97 4.00 -5.46
C GLY A 7 -2.33 5.17 -4.55
N ALA A 8 -2.63 4.92 -3.28
CA ALA A 8 -2.87 5.95 -2.28
C ALA A 8 -2.40 5.51 -0.88
N SER A 9 -1.82 6.46 -0.13
CA SER A 9 -1.43 6.26 1.28
C SER A 9 -2.40 6.96 2.27
N GLN A 10 -3.23 7.89 1.77
CA GLN A 10 -4.24 8.62 2.56
C GLN A 10 -5.61 7.90 2.54
N VAL A 11 -5.63 6.67 3.02
CA VAL A 11 -6.78 5.76 2.88
C VAL A 11 -7.35 5.29 4.21
N ALA A 12 -6.67 5.61 5.32
CA ALA A 12 -7.15 5.30 6.65
C ALA A 12 -8.26 6.27 7.12
N ARG A 13 -9.10 5.81 8.05
CA ARG A 13 -10.19 6.57 8.68
C ARG A 13 -10.16 6.30 10.20
N PRO A 14 -10.37 7.30 11.07
CA PRO A 14 -10.68 8.71 10.79
C PRO A 14 -9.48 9.56 10.36
N GLU A 15 -8.26 9.14 10.71
CA GLU A 15 -7.03 9.81 10.30
C GLU A 15 -6.56 9.26 8.94
N PRO A 16 -6.21 10.12 7.96
CA PRO A 16 -5.88 9.68 6.60
C PRO A 16 -4.65 8.77 6.54
N CYS A 17 -3.74 8.91 7.52
CA CYS A 17 -2.47 8.20 7.59
C CYS A 17 -2.55 7.08 8.64
N SER A 18 -2.36 5.82 8.21
CA SER A 18 -2.54 4.62 9.05
C SER A 18 -1.61 4.55 10.27
N GLY A 19 -0.45 5.19 10.20
CA GLY A 19 0.69 4.87 11.06
C GLY A 19 1.23 3.47 10.77
N ALA A 20 2.03 2.94 11.70
CA ALA A 20 2.54 1.58 11.65
C ALA A 20 1.50 0.61 12.25
N VAL A 21 0.97 -0.28 11.41
CA VAL A 21 -0.08 -1.25 11.78
C VAL A 21 0.34 -2.67 11.40
N ALA A 22 -0.34 -3.67 11.96
CA ALA A 22 -0.14 -5.07 11.58
C ALA A 22 -0.62 -5.33 10.13
N TRP A 23 -0.12 -6.40 9.50
CA TRP A 23 -0.43 -6.69 8.10
C TRP A 23 -1.94 -6.88 7.86
N THR A 24 -2.63 -7.58 8.76
CA THR A 24 -4.08 -7.81 8.66
C THR A 24 -4.89 -6.52 8.81
N GLU A 25 -4.42 -5.59 9.65
CA GLU A 25 -5.04 -4.27 9.78
C GLU A 25 -4.79 -3.41 8.53
N ALA A 26 -3.59 -3.51 7.94
CA ALA A 26 -3.27 -2.91 6.66
C ALA A 26 -4.18 -3.41 5.52
N GLU A 27 -4.44 -4.72 5.47
CA GLU A 27 -5.38 -5.32 4.52
C GLU A 27 -6.80 -4.77 4.72
N ASN A 28 -7.28 -4.70 5.97
CA ASN A 28 -8.59 -4.17 6.30
C ASN A 28 -8.74 -2.68 5.94
N ILE A 29 -7.70 -1.87 6.15
CA ILE A 29 -7.69 -0.45 5.76
C ILE A 29 -7.87 -0.32 4.25
N CYS A 30 -7.14 -1.10 3.45
CA CYS A 30 -7.30 -1.07 2.00
C CYS A 30 -8.68 -1.58 1.57
N ALA A 31 -9.16 -2.68 2.16
CA ALA A 31 -10.46 -3.24 1.84
C ALA A 31 -11.61 -2.27 2.17
N ALA A 32 -11.50 -1.51 3.27
CA ALA A 32 -12.48 -0.47 3.64
C ALA A 32 -12.50 0.71 2.64
N ALA A 33 -11.44 0.91 1.88
CA ALA A 33 -11.33 1.88 0.80
C ALA A 33 -11.63 1.28 -0.59
N GLU A 34 -12.20 0.07 -0.65
CA GLU A 34 -12.44 -0.68 -1.89
C GLU A 34 -11.16 -0.90 -2.72
N ALA A 35 -10.02 -0.94 -2.05
CA ALA A 35 -8.70 -1.16 -2.62
C ALA A 35 -8.08 -2.44 -2.06
N ARG A 36 -6.87 -2.77 -2.52
CA ARG A 36 -6.05 -3.86 -2.00
C ARG A 36 -4.70 -3.34 -1.52
N LEU A 37 -4.01 -4.12 -0.70
CA LEU A 37 -2.58 -3.89 -0.51
C LEU A 37 -1.88 -4.01 -1.86
N CYS A 38 -0.90 -3.13 -2.09
CA CYS A 38 -0.05 -3.21 -3.26
C CYS A 38 0.76 -4.51 -3.25
N THR A 39 1.00 -5.08 -4.42
CA THR A 39 2.01 -6.12 -4.62
C THR A 39 3.40 -5.51 -4.47
N LEU A 40 4.42 -6.35 -4.28
CA LEU A 40 5.80 -5.86 -4.22
C LEU A 40 6.19 -5.13 -5.52
N GLN A 41 5.80 -5.67 -6.67
CA GLN A 41 6.10 -5.09 -7.98
C GLN A 41 5.49 -3.69 -8.14
N GLU A 42 4.24 -3.49 -7.72
CA GLU A 42 3.59 -2.17 -7.75
C GLU A 42 4.25 -1.15 -6.82
N LEU A 43 4.82 -1.61 -5.71
CA LEU A 43 5.59 -0.73 -4.83
C LEU A 43 6.95 -0.37 -5.45
N GLU A 44 7.60 -1.30 -6.16
CA GLU A 44 8.85 -1.08 -6.88
C GLU A 44 8.66 -0.19 -8.12
N ASP A 45 7.49 -0.23 -8.74
CA ASP A 45 7.11 0.62 -9.89
C ASP A 45 6.61 2.02 -9.46
N ASP A 46 6.73 2.37 -8.18
CA ASP A 46 6.33 3.67 -7.61
C ASP A 46 4.84 4.02 -7.85
N GLU A 47 3.92 3.03 -7.93
CA GLU A 47 2.49 3.26 -8.24
C GLU A 47 1.74 4.17 -7.27
N ALA A 48 2.30 4.37 -6.08
CA ALA A 48 1.70 5.15 -4.99
C ALA A 48 2.63 6.24 -4.44
N LYS A 49 3.71 6.57 -5.16
CA LYS A 49 4.69 7.59 -4.74
C LYS A 49 4.01 8.94 -4.57
N GLY A 50 4.35 9.64 -3.48
CA GLY A 50 3.91 11.03 -3.28
C GLY A 50 2.41 11.20 -2.99
N THR A 51 1.72 10.14 -2.62
CA THR A 51 0.27 10.16 -2.34
C THR A 51 -0.08 10.65 -0.93
N GLY A 52 0.93 11.06 -0.13
CA GLY A 52 0.76 11.62 1.22
C GLY A 52 1.50 10.85 2.33
N CYS A 53 1.32 11.30 3.57
CA CYS A 53 1.76 10.66 4.82
C CYS A 53 3.28 10.43 5.02
N GLU A 54 4.12 10.90 4.09
CA GLU A 54 5.59 10.79 4.14
C GLU A 54 6.13 9.34 4.21
N TYR A 55 5.31 8.34 3.87
CA TYR A 55 5.68 6.92 3.92
C TYR A 55 6.71 6.50 2.87
N ASN A 56 7.15 7.40 1.99
CA ASN A 56 8.25 7.15 1.05
C ASN A 56 9.54 6.77 1.77
N PHE A 57 9.73 7.23 3.02
CA PHE A 57 10.89 6.91 3.86
C PHE A 57 10.67 5.69 4.76
N GLU A 58 9.52 5.02 4.64
CA GLU A 58 9.09 3.97 5.53
C GLU A 58 8.84 2.66 4.81
N TYR A 59 8.81 1.57 5.58
CA TYR A 59 8.44 0.26 5.06
C TYR A 59 6.93 0.16 4.99
N VAL A 60 6.41 0.01 3.78
CA VAL A 60 5.00 -0.23 3.50
C VAL A 60 4.73 -1.70 3.23
N TRP A 61 3.58 -2.18 3.69
CA TRP A 61 3.17 -3.56 3.49
C TRP A 61 2.94 -3.89 2.02
N SER A 62 3.41 -5.06 1.60
CA SER A 62 3.02 -5.69 0.33
C SER A 62 2.20 -6.96 0.57
N THR A 63 1.54 -7.46 -0.48
CA THR A 63 0.85 -8.76 -0.46
C THR A 63 1.80 -9.96 -0.54
N GLU A 64 3.09 -9.75 -0.82
CA GLU A 64 4.04 -10.83 -1.08
C GLU A 64 4.45 -11.53 0.22
N ARG A 65 4.25 -12.84 0.28
CA ARG A 65 4.60 -13.64 1.47
C ARG A 65 6.09 -13.94 1.49
N CYS A 66 6.66 -13.99 2.68
CA CYS A 66 8.04 -14.40 2.89
C CYS A 66 8.17 -15.39 4.05
N SER A 67 9.07 -16.37 3.89
CA SER A 67 9.36 -17.40 4.89
C SER A 67 10.51 -16.99 5.80
N GLY A 68 10.34 -15.90 6.56
CA GLY A 68 11.24 -15.54 7.67
C GLY A 68 11.08 -16.47 8.90
N ASN A 69 11.78 -16.17 10.00
CA ASN A 69 11.70 -16.90 11.29
C ASN A 69 10.28 -16.83 11.92
N GLY A 70 9.32 -17.58 11.37
CA GLY A 70 7.91 -17.59 11.78
C GLY A 70 6.91 -17.11 10.72
N GLY A 71 7.37 -16.85 9.49
CA GLY A 71 6.53 -16.35 8.39
C GLY A 71 6.21 -14.84 8.48
N GLY A 72 5.87 -14.25 7.34
CA GLY A 72 5.56 -12.82 7.27
C GLY A 72 5.28 -12.36 5.85
N TYR A 73 5.33 -11.06 5.66
CA TYR A 73 5.15 -10.41 4.36
C TYR A 73 6.32 -9.50 4.05
N LEU A 74 6.63 -9.34 2.77
CA LEU A 74 7.63 -8.39 2.33
C LEU A 74 7.07 -6.98 2.52
N ALA A 75 7.87 -6.11 3.11
CA ALA A 75 7.62 -4.69 3.16
C ALA A 75 8.65 -3.96 2.31
N HIS A 76 8.20 -2.99 1.52
CA HIS A 76 9.03 -2.22 0.60
C HIS A 76 9.24 -0.79 1.14
N ALA A 77 10.42 -0.22 0.92
CA ALA A 77 10.74 1.17 1.22
C ALA A 77 11.35 1.83 -0.02
N GLU A 78 10.85 3.01 -0.36
CA GLU A 78 11.15 3.70 -1.61
C GLU A 78 12.45 4.53 -1.52
N ALA A 79 12.65 5.26 -0.41
CA ALA A 79 13.75 6.20 -0.22
C ALA A 79 14.81 5.69 0.75
N THR A 80 16.08 5.83 0.34
CA THR A 80 17.34 5.75 1.11
C THR A 80 17.62 4.52 1.98
N LYS A 81 16.67 3.60 2.15
CA LYS A 81 16.81 2.37 2.94
C LYS A 81 17.38 1.23 2.11
N THR A 82 18.43 0.61 2.63
CA THR A 82 19.04 -0.61 2.08
C THR A 82 19.00 -1.68 3.18
N PRO A 83 18.38 -2.85 2.95
CA PRO A 83 17.69 -3.26 1.72
C PRO A 83 16.35 -2.53 1.52
N LYS A 84 15.95 -2.32 0.25
CA LYS A 84 14.65 -1.72 -0.09
C LYS A 84 13.47 -2.60 0.30
N THR A 85 13.69 -3.91 0.38
CA THR A 85 12.66 -4.88 0.74
C THR A 85 13.15 -5.70 1.92
N LYS A 86 12.29 -5.92 2.92
CA LYS A 86 12.58 -6.81 4.05
C LYS A 86 11.39 -7.68 4.39
N CYS A 87 11.65 -8.87 4.88
CA CYS A 87 10.61 -9.73 5.44
C CYS A 87 10.23 -9.23 6.83
N VAL A 88 8.95 -8.96 7.04
CA VAL A 88 8.40 -8.44 8.30
C VAL A 88 7.35 -9.41 8.83
N PRO A 89 7.44 -9.84 10.10
CA PRO A 89 6.41 -10.69 10.72
C PRO A 89 5.03 -10.02 10.63
N PHE A 90 3.98 -10.79 10.35
CA PHE A 90 2.62 -10.26 10.16
C PHE A 90 2.08 -9.45 11.36
N SER A 91 2.62 -9.72 12.56
CA SER A 91 2.27 -9.03 13.82
C SER A 91 3.09 -7.77 14.11
N ALA A 92 4.15 -7.50 13.35
CA ALA A 92 4.94 -6.28 13.51
C ALA A 92 4.24 -5.08 12.84
N GLY A 93 4.69 -3.87 13.12
CA GLY A 93 4.14 -2.65 12.51
C GLY A 93 4.85 -2.29 11.21
N ALA A 94 4.08 -2.05 10.14
CA ALA A 94 4.52 -1.35 8.94
C ALA A 94 3.40 -0.46 8.39
N TYR A 95 3.73 0.40 7.43
CA TYR A 95 2.82 1.44 6.95
C TYR A 95 1.94 0.94 5.80
N VAL A 96 0.82 1.63 5.56
CA VAL A 96 -0.18 1.18 4.58
C VAL A 96 -0.10 2.01 3.31
N ARG A 97 -0.14 1.30 2.20
CA ARG A 97 -0.23 1.85 0.86
C ARG A 97 -1.13 0.93 0.06
N CYS A 98 -2.26 1.48 -0.38
CA CYS A 98 -3.28 0.71 -1.07
C CYS A 98 -3.19 0.97 -2.56
N CYS A 99 -3.26 -0.10 -3.34
CA CYS A 99 -3.35 -0.06 -4.78
C CYS A 99 -4.75 -0.51 -5.19
N ALA A 100 -5.29 0.12 -6.21
CA ALA A 100 -6.49 -0.33 -6.87
C ALA A 100 -6.21 -0.37 -8.37
N ASP A 101 -6.71 -1.42 -9.01
CA ASP A 101 -6.66 -1.53 -10.45
C ASP A 101 -7.67 -0.55 -11.03
N ALA A 102 -7.24 0.29 -11.98
CA ALA A 102 -8.15 1.08 -12.78
C ALA A 102 -8.99 0.09 -13.59
N LEU A 103 -10.19 -0.23 -13.10
CA LEU A 103 -11.18 -0.92 -13.92
C LEU A 103 -11.25 -0.16 -15.24
N PRO A 104 -11.38 -0.86 -16.39
CA PRO A 104 -11.60 -0.17 -17.65
C PRO A 104 -12.80 0.73 -17.41
N VAL A 105 -12.56 2.05 -17.41
CA VAL A 105 -13.58 3.06 -17.17
C VAL A 105 -14.73 2.68 -18.08
N ASN A 106 -15.80 2.15 -17.51
CA ASN A 106 -17.04 2.02 -18.24
C ASN A 106 -17.42 3.49 -18.48
N PRO A 107 -17.42 4.00 -19.71
CA PRO A 107 -17.53 5.45 -19.98
C PRO A 107 -18.88 6.05 -19.53
N ARG A 108 -19.72 5.25 -18.87
CA ARG A 108 -21.03 5.60 -18.30
C ARG A 108 -20.99 5.86 -16.79
N SER A 109 -19.88 5.56 -16.11
CA SER A 109 -19.76 5.85 -14.68
C SER A 109 -19.48 7.34 -14.49
N PRO A 110 -20.31 8.09 -13.74
CA PRO A 110 -20.04 9.48 -13.45
C PRO A 110 -18.75 9.61 -12.64
N PRO A 111 -17.98 10.70 -12.84
CA PRO A 111 -16.78 10.95 -12.05
C PRO A 111 -17.14 11.04 -10.56
N PRO A 112 -16.26 10.58 -9.64
CA PRO A 112 -16.46 10.79 -8.22
C PRO A 112 -16.56 12.30 -7.94
N PRO A 113 -17.45 12.73 -7.02
CA PRO A 113 -17.62 14.14 -6.72
C PRO A 113 -16.32 14.74 -6.19
N SER A 114 -15.90 15.85 -6.78
CA SER A 114 -14.76 16.65 -6.31
C SER A 114 -15.12 17.35 -4.99
N PRO A 115 -14.15 17.51 -4.06
CA PRO A 115 -14.35 18.31 -2.84
C PRO A 115 -14.55 19.81 -3.14
#